data_AF-A0A376J0V2-F1
#
_entry.id   AF-A0A376J0V2-F1
#
_cell.length_a   1.000
_cell.length_b   1.000
_cell.length_c   1.000
_cell.angle_alpha   90.00
_cell.angle_beta   90.00
_cell.angle_gamma   90.00
#
_symmetry.space_group_name_H-M   'P 1'
#
loop_
_entity.id
_entity.type
_entity.pdbx_description
1 polymer ?
#
loop_
_entity_poly.entity_id
_entity_poly.type
_entity_poly.pdbx_seq_one_letter_code
_entity_poly.pdbx_strand_id
1 'polypeptide(L)'
;MTFFSSALINFAVPSGGGHWVIQGPFVIPAAQALGADLGKSVMAIAYGEQWMNMAQPFWALPALAIAGLGVRDIMGYCITALLFSGVIFVIGLTLF
;
A
#
# COMPACT_ATOMS: atom_id res chain seq x y z
N MET A 1 -5.08 9.22 -7.83
CA MET A 1 -3.62 9.29 -8.12
C MET A 1 -2.76 8.95 -6.91
N THR A 2 -3.05 9.50 -5.72
CA THR A 2 -2.31 9.21 -4.47
C THR A 2 -2.11 7.73 -4.17
N PHE A 3 -3.14 6.90 -4.38
CA PHE A 3 -3.05 5.44 -4.19
C PHE A 3 -1.97 4.80 -5.07
N PHE A 4 -1.96 5.09 -6.37
CA PHE A 4 -1.00 4.51 -7.30
C PHE A 4 0.41 5.06 -7.12
N SER A 5 0.57 6.35 -6.79
CA SER A 5 1.89 6.90 -6.46
C SER A 5 2.42 6.35 -5.14
N SER A 6 1.55 6.07 -4.17
CA SER A 6 1.91 5.35 -2.96
C SER A 6 2.41 3.94 -3.29
N ALA A 7 1.67 3.18 -4.08
CA ALA A 7 2.10 1.86 -4.54
C ALA A 7 3.47 1.90 -5.23
N LEU A 8 3.75 2.92 -6.04
CA LEU A 8 5.07 3.09 -6.66
C LEU A 8 6.17 3.40 -5.64
N ILE A 9 5.93 4.30 -4.68
CA ILE A 9 6.89 4.67 -3.63
C ILE A 9 7.22 3.48 -2.73
N ASN A 10 6.26 2.59 -2.49
CA ASN A 10 6.43 1.42 -1.62
C ASN A 10 7.59 0.52 -2.05
N PHE A 11 7.88 0.41 -3.36
CA PHE A 11 9.05 -0.32 -3.86
C PHE A 11 10.39 0.20 -3.31
N ALA A 12 10.47 1.51 -3.05
CA ALA A 12 11.66 2.14 -2.50
C ALA A 12 11.65 2.15 -0.97
N VAL A 13 10.48 2.39 -0.36
CA VAL A 13 10.31 2.50 1.10
C VAL A 13 9.10 1.70 1.58
N PRO A 14 9.27 0.38 1.81
CA PRO A 14 8.20 -0.51 2.24
C PRO A 14 8.01 -0.47 3.75
N SER A 15 7.68 0.71 4.28
CA SER A 15 7.49 0.96 5.72
C SER A 15 6.48 2.07 5.91
N GLY A 16 5.39 1.83 6.64
CA GLY A 16 4.35 2.85 6.86
C GLY A 16 4.88 4.18 7.41
N GLY A 17 5.80 4.14 8.38
CA GLY A 17 6.40 5.35 8.96
C GLY A 17 7.33 6.08 7.98
N GLY A 18 8.23 5.35 7.31
CA GLY A 18 9.15 5.93 6.32
C GLY A 18 8.43 6.46 5.10
N HIS A 19 7.41 5.75 4.64
CA HIS A 19 6.56 6.13 3.53
C HIS A 19 5.76 7.39 3.84
N TRP A 20 5.20 7.49 5.05
CA TRP A 20 4.50 8.69 5.49
C TRP A 20 5.39 9.93 5.42
N VAL A 21 6.65 9.82 5.86
CA VAL A 21 7.61 10.93 5.80
C VAL A 21 7.90 11.37 4.36
N ILE A 22 7.87 10.46 3.40
CA ILE A 22 8.18 10.74 1.99
C ILE A 22 6.98 11.30 1.24
N GLN A 23 5.76 10.84 1.53
CA GLN A 23 4.59 11.16 0.72
C GLN A 23 3.58 12.08 1.44
N GLY A 24 3.38 11.89 2.75
CA GLY A 24 2.41 12.63 3.56
C GLY A 24 2.57 14.16 3.49
N PRO A 25 3.79 14.71 3.70
CA PRO A 25 4.05 16.14 3.63
C PRO A 25 3.72 16.80 2.28
N PHE A 26 3.62 16.03 1.19
CA PHE A 26 3.27 16.55 -0.14
C PHE A 26 1.79 16.37 -0.46
N VAL A 27 1.20 15.26 -0.03
CA VAL A 27 -0.20 14.94 -0.31
C VAL A 27 -1.15 15.79 0.54
N ILE A 28 -0.83 16.06 1.81
CA ILE A 28 -1.72 16.84 2.69
C ILE A 28 -1.95 18.26 2.15
N PRO A 29 -0.91 19.06 1.83
CA PRO A 29 -1.12 20.41 1.28
C PRO A 29 -1.83 20.38 -0.07
N ALA A 30 -1.54 19.37 -0.92
CA ALA A 30 -2.21 19.21 -2.21
C ALA A 30 -3.70 18.91 -2.04
N ALA A 31 -4.06 18.04 -1.09
CA ALA A 31 -5.45 17.74 -0.77
C ALA A 31 -6.20 18.98 -0.25
N GLN A 32 -5.57 19.76 0.63
CA GLN A 32 -6.14 21.03 1.12
C GLN A 32 -6.35 22.05 -0.01
N ALA A 33 -5.36 22.22 -0.89
CA ALA A 33 -5.45 23.15 -2.02
C ALA A 33 -6.55 22.76 -3.03
N LEU A 34 -6.82 21.46 -3.18
CA LEU A 34 -7.85 20.93 -4.06
C LEU A 34 -9.23 20.80 -3.38
N GLY A 35 -9.34 21.12 -2.08
CA GLY A 35 -10.55 20.89 -1.30
C GLY A 35 -10.95 19.40 -1.20
N ALA A 36 -9.98 18.49 -1.34
CA ALA A 36 -10.20 17.05 -1.24
C ALA A 36 -10.28 16.59 0.22
N ASP A 37 -11.03 15.50 0.45
CA ASP A 37 -11.14 14.93 1.78
C ASP A 37 -9.78 14.44 2.30
N LEU A 38 -9.38 14.93 3.47
CA LEU A 38 -8.07 14.62 4.05
C LEU A 38 -7.99 13.17 4.52
N GLY A 39 -9.08 12.63 5.06
CA GLY A 39 -9.14 11.23 5.50
C GLY A 39 -8.88 10.28 4.33
N LYS A 40 -9.63 10.42 3.23
CA LYS A 40 -9.45 9.66 2.00
C LYS A 40 -8.08 9.86 1.39
N SER A 41 -7.53 11.06 1.46
CA SER A 41 -6.18 11.35 0.96
C SER A 41 -5.11 10.59 1.74
N VAL A 42 -5.22 10.53 3.07
CA VAL A 42 -4.34 9.74 3.94
C VAL A 42 -4.55 8.24 3.72
N MET A 43 -5.81 7.79 3.64
CA MET A 43 -6.13 6.39 3.40
C MET A 43 -5.64 5.91 2.04
N ALA A 44 -5.65 6.76 1.02
CA ALA A 44 -5.07 6.45 -0.28
C ALA A 44 -3.56 6.18 -0.18
N ILE A 45 -2.83 6.91 0.67
CA ILE A 45 -1.42 6.61 0.96
C ILE A 45 -1.31 5.24 1.62
N ALA A 46 -2.00 5.05 2.74
CA ALA A 46 -1.91 3.83 3.54
C ALA A 46 -2.29 2.58 2.74
N TYR A 47 -3.39 2.62 1.99
CA TYR A 47 -3.83 1.46 1.20
C TYR A 47 -2.95 1.21 -0.02
N GLY A 48 -2.39 2.24 -0.65
CA GLY A 48 -1.44 2.02 -1.76
C GLY A 48 -0.17 1.30 -1.30
N GLU A 49 0.33 1.65 -0.11
CA GLU A 49 1.47 1.04 0.57
C GLU A 49 1.15 -0.42 0.94
N GLN A 50 0.05 -0.63 1.66
CA GLN A 50 -0.41 -1.96 2.08
C GLN A 50 -0.68 -2.90 0.90
N TRP A 51 -1.25 -2.37 -0.18
CA TRP A 51 -1.55 -3.11 -1.40
C TRP A 51 -0.27 -3.59 -2.08
N MET A 52 0.72 -2.71 -2.22
CA MET A 52 1.98 -3.06 -2.87
C MET A 52 2.87 -3.97 -2.03
N ASN A 53 2.73 -3.95 -0.69
CA ASN A 53 3.35 -4.95 0.19
C ASN A 53 2.97 -6.40 -0.13
N MET A 54 1.91 -6.64 -0.92
CA MET A 54 1.62 -7.99 -1.42
C MET A 54 2.56 -8.40 -2.56
N ALA A 55 3.05 -7.48 -3.39
CA ALA A 55 4.06 -7.80 -4.40
C ALA A 55 5.42 -8.13 -3.77
N GLN A 56 5.71 -7.55 -2.60
CA GLN A 56 6.97 -7.70 -1.86
C GLN A 56 6.66 -8.02 -0.40
N PRO A 57 6.33 -9.28 -0.05
CA PRO A 57 5.82 -9.64 1.27
C PRO A 57 6.94 -9.75 2.32
N PHE A 58 7.68 -8.67 2.56
CA PHE A 58 8.77 -8.63 3.56
C PHE A 58 8.27 -8.91 4.98
N TRP A 59 7.03 -8.51 5.27
CA TRP A 59 6.33 -8.81 6.52
C TRP A 59 6.16 -10.32 6.76
N ALA A 60 6.11 -11.13 5.70
CA ALA A 60 5.88 -12.58 5.82
C ALA A 60 7.18 -13.36 6.07
N LEU A 61 8.35 -12.80 5.74
CA LEU A 61 9.64 -13.52 5.82
C LEU A 61 9.91 -14.14 7.20
N PRO A 62 9.66 -13.47 8.34
CA PRO A 62 9.90 -14.07 9.65
C PRO A 62 8.98 -15.27 9.92
N ALA A 63 7.71 -15.18 9.53
CA ALA A 63 6.74 -16.25 9.71
C ALA A 63 7.06 -17.47 8.82
N LEU A 64 7.48 -17.23 7.58
CA LEU A 64 7.91 -18.28 6.66
C LEU A 64 9.16 -19.01 7.18
N ALA A 65 10.13 -18.28 7.73
CA ALA A 65 11.33 -18.87 8.33
C ALA A 65 10.99 -19.82 9.50
N ILE A 66 10.04 -19.45 10.36
CA ILE A 66 9.55 -20.31 11.46
C ILE A 66 8.83 -21.55 10.91
N ALA A 67 8.07 -21.39 9.82
CA ALA A 67 7.33 -22.49 9.18
C ALA A 67 8.21 -23.40 8.29
N GLY A 68 9.49 -23.06 8.08
CA GLY A 68 10.37 -23.78 7.15
C GLY A 68 9.96 -23.63 5.69
N LEU A 69 9.26 -22.55 5.35
CA LEU A 69 8.78 -22.26 4.00
C LEU A 69 9.65 -21.22 3.30
N GLY A 70 9.70 -21.30 1.98
CA GLY A 70 10.31 -20.29 1.12
C GLY A 70 9.34 -19.18 0.74
N VAL A 71 9.88 -18.06 0.25
CA VAL A 71 9.07 -16.94 -0.28
C VAL A 71 8.13 -17.40 -1.40
N ARG A 72 8.61 -18.30 -2.26
CA ARG A 72 7.84 -18.81 -3.41
C ARG A 72 6.55 -19.52 -2.98
N ASP A 73 6.51 -20.07 -1.77
CA ASP A 73 5.37 -20.83 -1.26
C ASP A 73 4.17 -19.92 -0.94
N ILE A 74 4.40 -18.63 -0.63
CA ILE A 74 3.33 -17.67 -0.35
C ILE A 74 2.99 -16.76 -1.56
N MET A 75 3.88 -16.65 -2.55
CA MET A 75 3.70 -15.70 -3.66
C MET A 75 2.39 -15.88 -4.43
N GLY A 76 1.91 -17.12 -4.60
CA GLY A 76 0.62 -17.37 -5.26
C GLY A 76 -0.55 -16.71 -4.53
N TYR A 77 -0.58 -16.81 -3.20
CA TYR A 77 -1.57 -16.13 -2.37
C TYR A 77 -1.41 -14.61 -2.47
N CYS A 78 -0.18 -14.11 -2.33
CA CYS A 78 0.09 -12.68 -2.37
C CYS A 78 -0.30 -12.01 -3.70
N ILE A 79 0.00 -12.63 -4.84
CA ILE A 79 -0.39 -12.11 -6.16
C ILE A 79 -1.91 -12.15 -6.34
N THR A 80 -2.56 -13.21 -5.87
CA THR A 80 -4.03 -13.27 -5.87
C THR A 80 -4.61 -12.15 -5.03
N ALA A 81 -4.15 -11.99 -3.78
CA ALA A 81 -4.56 -10.91 -2.91
C ALA A 81 -4.31 -9.54 -3.53
N LEU A 82 -3.16 -9.32 -4.19
CA LEU A 82 -2.83 -8.08 -4.90
C LEU A 82 -3.86 -7.78 -5.99
N LEU A 83 -4.17 -8.73 -6.88
CA LEU A 83 -5.11 -8.48 -7.98
C LEU A 83 -6.53 -8.20 -7.48
N PHE A 84 -7.02 -9.00 -6.52
CA PHE A 84 -8.38 -8.86 -5.99
C PHE A 84 -8.54 -7.62 -5.11
N SER A 85 -7.61 -7.40 -4.17
CA SER A 85 -7.68 -6.25 -3.26
C SER A 85 -7.47 -4.91 -3.97
N GLY A 86 -6.74 -4.88 -5.09
CA GLY A 86 -6.58 -3.67 -5.89
C GLY A 86 -7.92 -3.11 -6.37
N VAL A 87 -8.81 -3.98 -6.84
CA VAL A 87 -10.18 -3.60 -7.24
C VAL A 87 -10.97 -3.09 -6.04
N ILE A 88 -10.88 -3.80 -4.90
CA ILE A 88 -11.60 -3.43 -3.67
C ILE A 88 -11.15 -2.06 -3.15
N PHE A 89 -9.84 -1.79 -3.10
CA PHE A 89 -9.32 -0.51 -2.63
C PHE A 89 -9.68 0.64 -3.56
N VAL A 90 -9.62 0.43 -4.88
CA VAL A 90 -10.00 1.47 -5.86
C VAL A 90 -11.48 1.80 -5.74
N ILE A 91 -12.36 0.80 -5.66
CA ILE A 91 -13.81 1.00 -5.46
C ILE A 91 -14.06 1.68 -4.10
N GLY A 92 -13.42 1.18 -3.04
CA GLY A 92 -13.54 1.69 -1.68
C GLY A 92 -13.21 3.18 -1.59
N LEU A 93 -12.06 3.58 -2.13
CA LEU A 93 -11.58 4.97 -2.09
C LEU A 93 -12.33 5.92 -3.03
N THR A 94 -13.06 5.39 -4.03
CA THR A 94 -13.81 6.23 -4.98
C THR A 94 -15.27 6.41 -4.59
N LEU A 95 -15.89 5.38 -4.00
CA LEU A 95 -17.33 5.41 -3.69
C LEU A 95 -17.63 5.78 -2.23
N PHE A 96 -16.72 5.53 -1.29
CA PHE A 96 -16.91 5.74 0.14
C PHE A 96 -15.92 6.77 0.68
#